data_AF-A0A081KDV5-F1
#
_entry.id   AF-A0A081KDV5-F1
#
_cell.length_a   1.000
_cell.length_b   1.000
_cell.length_c   1.000
_cell.angle_alpha   90.00
_cell.angle_beta   90.00
_cell.angle_gamma   90.00
#
_symmetry.space_group_name_H-M   'P 1'
#
loop_
_entity.id
_entity.type
_entity.pdbx_description
1 polymer ?
#
loop_
_entity_poly.entity_id
_entity_poly.type
_entity_poly.pdbx_seq_one_letter_code
_entity_poly.pdbx_strand_id
1 'polypeptide(L)'
;MAKEPEDKNNSDDNDNGNVIDMFTRKPLDEVNQHQIIRIAPELDGMEMLYSNDANPGKLFSMKILCWALMKDGTIDALIPWLNKVVPARELNDPLNGHWEGYFDKVHDHAFFEVPEHRVAELENAVNYYPPIEDTDEAIIVQEIPDTIGTHAILTEDQFKTIVLVHVTSWRLYSDGRVMAMVADDKKVENTPVLPGDECLFAAQDHEDFHYFFHYVIANKIKHGDPEALAAFTHLVEG
;
A
#
# COMPACT_ATOMS: atom_id res chain seq x y z
N MET A 1 64.66 22.04 7.57
CA MET A 1 63.49 22.94 7.70
C MET A 1 62.77 22.92 6.36
N ALA A 2 61.51 22.52 6.19
CA ALA A 2 60.53 21.89 7.05
C ALA A 2 59.40 21.41 6.10
N LYS A 3 58.90 20.19 6.37
CA LYS A 3 57.51 19.68 6.26
C LYS A 3 56.67 19.94 4.99
N GLU A 4 56.20 18.85 4.39
CA GLU A 4 54.88 18.77 3.72
C GLU A 4 53.75 19.19 4.68
N PRO A 5 52.58 19.53 4.12
CA PRO A 5 51.50 18.59 4.33
C PRO A 5 50.70 18.26 3.07
N GLU A 6 50.23 17.02 3.09
CA GLU A 6 49.15 16.41 2.32
C GLU A 6 47.86 17.26 2.40
N ASP A 7 47.24 17.57 1.27
CA ASP A 7 45.82 17.87 1.22
C ASP A 7 45.06 16.58 0.92
N LYS A 8 44.58 15.96 2.00
CA LYS A 8 43.50 14.97 1.97
C LYS A 8 42.21 15.71 1.66
N ASN A 9 41.75 15.66 0.42
CA ASN A 9 40.33 15.88 0.16
C ASN A 9 39.60 14.56 0.44
N ASN A 10 39.14 14.45 1.67
CA ASN A 10 38.22 13.42 2.14
C ASN A 10 36.85 13.74 1.51
N SER A 11 36.59 13.27 0.31
CA SER A 11 35.22 13.07 -0.15
C SER A 11 34.75 11.75 0.46
N ASP A 12 34.17 11.83 1.66
CA ASP A 12 33.21 10.82 2.11
C ASP A 12 31.96 10.97 1.22
N ASP A 13 32.11 10.58 -0.05
CA ASP A 13 30.98 10.13 -0.86
C ASP A 13 30.58 8.80 -0.24
N ASN A 14 29.60 8.85 0.65
CA ASN A 14 28.89 7.68 1.12
C ASN A 14 28.05 7.15 -0.07
N ASP A 15 28.74 6.58 -1.04
CA ASP A 15 28.18 5.91 -2.21
C ASP A 15 27.62 4.56 -1.75
N ASN A 16 26.43 4.62 -1.13
CA ASN A 16 25.65 3.45 -0.76
C ASN A 16 25.07 2.71 -1.98
N GLY A 17 25.39 3.15 -3.21
CA GLY A 17 24.98 2.52 -4.46
C GLY A 17 25.47 1.07 -4.63
N ASN A 18 26.44 0.64 -3.83
CA ASN A 18 26.92 -0.76 -3.77
C ASN A 18 26.22 -1.63 -2.71
N VAL A 19 25.36 -1.07 -1.87
CA VAL A 19 24.60 -1.84 -0.87
C VAL A 19 23.31 -2.30 -1.53
N ILE A 20 23.10 -3.61 -1.61
CA ILE A 20 21.89 -4.21 -2.15
C ILE A 20 21.01 -4.66 -0.99
N ASP A 21 19.75 -4.26 -0.99
CA ASP A 21 18.76 -4.81 -0.06
C ASP A 21 18.50 -6.28 -0.40
N MET A 22 18.73 -7.17 0.57
CA MET A 22 18.67 -8.61 0.35
C MET A 22 17.24 -9.12 0.05
N PHE A 23 16.20 -8.37 0.39
CA PHE A 23 14.80 -8.74 0.22
C PHE A 23 14.23 -8.21 -1.11
N THR A 24 14.54 -6.96 -1.46
CA THR A 24 14.08 -6.36 -2.72
C THR A 24 15.02 -6.66 -3.89
N ARG A 25 16.27 -7.06 -3.61
CA ARG A 25 17.38 -7.22 -4.56
C ARG A 25 17.67 -5.95 -5.38
N LYS A 26 17.21 -4.79 -4.91
CA LYS A 26 17.49 -3.48 -5.49
C LYS A 26 18.60 -2.79 -4.70
N PRO A 27 19.38 -1.89 -5.31
CA PRO A 27 20.27 -0.99 -4.58
C PRO A 27 19.50 -0.27 -3.47
N LEU A 28 20.11 -0.12 -2.29
CA LEU A 28 19.51 0.53 -1.14
C LEU A 28 19.09 1.97 -1.45
N ASP A 29 19.86 2.65 -2.31
CA ASP A 29 19.53 3.99 -2.80
C ASP A 29 18.24 4.01 -3.63
N GLU A 30 17.98 2.97 -4.44
CA GLU A 30 16.71 2.84 -5.18
C GLU A 30 15.54 2.56 -4.24
N VAL A 31 15.74 1.73 -3.21
CA VAL A 31 14.70 1.45 -2.19
C VAL A 31 14.35 2.73 -1.42
N ASN A 32 15.35 3.52 -1.04
CA ASN A 32 15.15 4.80 -0.37
C ASN A 32 14.49 5.84 -1.28
N GLN A 33 14.71 5.77 -2.60
CA GLN A 33 14.08 6.66 -3.58
C GLN A 33 12.62 6.31 -3.86
N HIS A 34 12.25 5.03 -3.80
CA HIS A 34 10.86 4.57 -3.98
C HIS A 34 10.01 4.62 -2.69
N GLN A 35 10.57 5.15 -1.61
CA GLN A 35 9.86 5.38 -0.35
C GLN A 35 8.68 6.32 -0.54
N ILE A 36 7.49 5.91 -0.08
CA ILE A 36 6.29 6.76 -0.09
C ILE A 36 6.43 7.86 0.97
N ILE A 37 6.23 9.11 0.57
CA ILE A 37 6.37 10.28 1.47
C ILE A 37 5.07 11.03 1.70
N ARG A 38 4.09 10.86 0.80
CA ARG A 38 2.77 11.47 0.94
C ARG A 38 1.70 10.63 0.28
N ILE A 39 0.51 10.61 0.84
CA ILE A 39 -0.68 9.99 0.26
C ILE A 39 -1.89 10.94 0.25
N ALA A 40 -2.76 10.77 -0.74
CA ALA A 40 -4.04 11.45 -0.89
C ALA A 40 -5.14 10.43 -1.20
N PRO A 41 -6.23 10.34 -0.40
CA PRO A 41 -7.27 9.34 -0.59
C PRO A 41 -7.96 9.52 -1.95
N GLU A 42 -8.31 8.41 -2.59
CA GLU A 42 -9.12 8.46 -3.80
C GLU A 42 -10.61 8.56 -3.45
N LEU A 43 -11.26 9.62 -3.94
CA LEU A 43 -12.63 10.00 -3.56
C LEU A 43 -13.58 10.19 -4.75
N ASP A 44 -13.06 10.16 -5.98
CA ASP A 44 -13.82 10.42 -7.21
C ASP A 44 -14.30 9.12 -7.89
N GLY A 45 -13.88 7.97 -7.37
CA GLY A 45 -14.31 6.64 -7.81
C GLY A 45 -13.48 6.09 -8.96
N MET A 46 -12.25 6.58 -9.12
CA MET A 46 -11.28 6.02 -10.07
C MET A 46 -10.88 4.60 -9.67
N GLU A 47 -10.67 3.76 -10.68
CA GLU A 47 -10.32 2.36 -10.51
C GLU A 47 -9.06 2.02 -11.29
N MET A 48 -8.31 1.04 -10.79
CA MET A 48 -7.23 0.38 -11.53
C MET A 48 -7.82 -0.73 -12.39
N LEU A 49 -7.33 -0.83 -13.63
CA LEU A 49 -7.60 -1.94 -14.53
C LEU A 49 -6.46 -2.95 -14.46
N TYR A 50 -6.81 -4.25 -14.40
CA TYR A 50 -5.84 -5.33 -14.43
C TYR A 50 -6.32 -6.54 -15.20
N SER A 51 -5.38 -7.31 -15.74
CA SER A 51 -5.61 -8.61 -16.36
C SER A 51 -5.01 -9.73 -15.50
N ASN A 52 -5.35 -10.99 -15.77
CA ASN A 52 -4.69 -12.15 -15.19
C ASN A 52 -4.63 -13.30 -16.20
N ASP A 53 -3.65 -14.20 -16.04
CA ASP A 53 -3.43 -15.33 -16.95
C ASP A 53 -4.57 -16.36 -16.89
N ALA A 54 -5.30 -16.42 -15.77
CA ALA A 54 -6.44 -17.30 -15.59
C ALA A 54 -7.64 -16.94 -16.49
N ASN A 55 -7.77 -15.67 -16.90
CA ASN A 55 -8.88 -15.18 -17.73
C ASN A 55 -8.37 -14.35 -18.92
N PRO A 56 -7.76 -15.00 -19.94
CA PRO A 56 -7.20 -14.29 -21.09
C PRO A 56 -8.24 -13.41 -21.81
N GLY A 57 -7.87 -12.16 -22.09
CA GLY A 57 -8.71 -11.20 -22.81
C GLY A 57 -9.82 -10.54 -21.98
N LYS A 58 -9.84 -10.76 -20.65
CA LYS A 58 -10.75 -10.09 -19.73
C LYS A 58 -9.98 -9.10 -18.86
N LEU A 59 -10.53 -7.89 -18.74
CA LEU A 59 -10.08 -6.90 -17.78
C LEU A 59 -10.98 -6.92 -16.55
N PHE A 60 -10.36 -6.73 -15.41
CA PHE A 60 -10.99 -6.55 -14.12
C PHE A 60 -10.69 -5.13 -13.62
N SER A 61 -11.60 -4.59 -12.82
CA SER A 61 -11.39 -3.31 -12.17
C SER A 61 -11.36 -3.45 -10.66
N MET A 62 -10.64 -2.53 -10.03
CA MET A 62 -10.41 -2.50 -8.60
C MET A 62 -10.34 -1.06 -8.12
N LYS A 63 -10.92 -0.78 -6.96
CA LYS A 63 -10.88 0.57 -6.39
C LYS A 63 -9.46 0.95 -6.02
N ILE A 64 -9.09 2.19 -6.36
CA ILE A 64 -7.86 2.80 -5.86
C ILE A 64 -8.07 3.20 -4.40
N LEU A 65 -7.11 2.86 -3.53
CA LEU A 65 -7.15 3.28 -2.13
C LEU A 65 -6.80 4.76 -2.01
N CYS A 66 -5.63 5.13 -2.53
CA CYS A 66 -5.10 6.47 -2.50
C CYS A 66 -4.06 6.65 -3.61
N TRP A 67 -3.68 7.89 -3.86
CA TRP A 67 -2.54 8.26 -4.69
C TRP A 67 -1.35 8.55 -3.79
N ALA A 68 -0.17 8.08 -4.15
CA ALA A 68 1.05 8.21 -3.37
C ALA A 68 2.13 8.94 -4.15
N LEU A 69 2.83 9.84 -3.47
CA LEU A 69 4.07 10.46 -3.93
C LEU A 69 5.25 9.74 -3.30
N MET A 70 6.19 9.32 -4.14
CA MET A 70 7.46 8.71 -3.76
C MET A 70 8.55 9.78 -3.64
N LYS A 71 9.65 9.46 -2.94
CA LYS A 71 10.79 10.36 -2.71
C LYS A 71 11.49 10.78 -4.00
N ASP A 72 11.46 9.95 -5.04
CA ASP A 72 11.98 10.26 -6.38
C ASP A 72 11.08 11.19 -7.21
N GLY A 73 9.91 11.58 -6.68
CA GLY A 73 8.93 12.43 -7.36
C GLY A 73 7.92 11.67 -8.21
N THR A 74 8.03 10.34 -8.30
CA THR A 74 7.02 9.50 -8.96
C THR A 74 5.72 9.54 -8.17
N ILE A 75 4.60 9.53 -8.89
CA ILE A 75 3.28 9.38 -8.28
C ILE A 75 2.62 8.15 -8.85
N ASP A 76 2.00 7.35 -8.00
CA ASP A 76 1.23 6.17 -8.43
C ASP A 76 0.01 5.92 -7.55
N ALA A 77 -0.98 5.19 -8.08
CA ALA A 77 -2.10 4.72 -7.30
C ALA A 77 -1.65 3.58 -6.38
N LEU A 78 -2.13 3.57 -5.14
CA LEU A 78 -1.93 2.47 -4.20
C LEU A 78 -3.16 1.58 -4.11
N ILE A 79 -2.90 0.29 -3.98
CA ILE A 79 -3.91 -0.76 -3.99
C ILE A 79 -3.60 -1.79 -2.90
N PRO A 80 -4.58 -2.18 -2.07
CA PRO A 80 -4.47 -3.37 -1.24
C PRO A 80 -4.50 -4.61 -2.12
N TRP A 81 -3.36 -5.28 -2.24
CA TRP A 81 -3.17 -6.45 -3.07
C TRP A 81 -2.60 -7.61 -2.26
N LEU A 82 -3.39 -8.68 -2.11
CA LEU A 82 -3.05 -9.81 -1.25
C LEU A 82 -2.71 -9.32 0.16
N ASN A 83 -1.48 -9.50 0.63
CA ASN A 83 -1.04 -9.19 1.99
C ASN A 83 -0.36 -7.82 2.13
N LYS A 84 -0.33 -7.01 1.07
CA LYS A 84 0.41 -5.73 1.07
C LYS A 84 -0.33 -4.63 0.32
N VAL A 85 0.06 -3.39 0.57
CA VAL A 85 -0.31 -2.25 -0.27
C VAL A 85 0.80 -2.05 -1.29
N VAL A 86 0.45 -1.98 -2.57
CA VAL A 86 1.41 -1.85 -3.66
C VAL A 86 1.08 -0.67 -4.56
N PRO A 87 2.10 -0.02 -5.16
CA PRO A 87 1.90 0.82 -6.34
C PRO A 87 1.27 0.01 -7.47
N ALA A 88 0.25 0.56 -8.10
CA ALA A 88 -0.52 -0.09 -9.15
C ALA A 88 0.37 -0.52 -10.32
N ARG A 89 1.31 0.32 -10.75
CA ARG A 89 2.23 0.01 -11.87
C ARG A 89 3.26 -1.06 -11.54
N GLU A 90 3.49 -1.34 -10.26
CA GLU A 90 4.34 -2.46 -9.82
C GLU A 90 3.60 -3.79 -9.81
N LEU A 91 2.28 -3.80 -10.06
CA LEU A 91 1.50 -5.02 -10.14
C LEU A 91 1.85 -5.82 -11.40
N ASN A 92 2.69 -6.83 -11.22
CA ASN A 92 3.17 -7.69 -12.29
C ASN A 92 3.38 -9.13 -11.80
N ASP A 93 2.30 -9.77 -11.38
CA ASP A 93 2.28 -11.17 -10.95
C ASP A 93 1.49 -12.00 -11.98
N PRO A 94 2.12 -12.95 -12.70
CA PRO A 94 1.45 -13.77 -13.71
C PRO A 94 0.20 -14.51 -13.21
N LEU A 95 0.21 -14.95 -11.95
CA LEU A 95 -0.90 -15.70 -11.36
C LEU A 95 -2.00 -14.77 -10.86
N ASN A 96 -1.61 -13.62 -10.31
CA ASN A 96 -2.51 -12.77 -9.56
C ASN A 96 -3.00 -11.56 -10.37
N GLY A 97 -2.13 -10.92 -11.14
CA GLY A 97 -2.54 -9.93 -12.15
C GLY A 97 -1.44 -9.00 -12.65
N HIS A 98 -1.75 -8.35 -13.78
CA HIS A 98 -0.92 -7.32 -14.43
C HIS A 98 -1.69 -6.02 -14.53
N TRP A 99 -1.02 -4.90 -14.24
CA TRP A 99 -1.58 -3.57 -14.46
C TRP A 99 -1.83 -3.28 -15.95
N GLU A 100 -3.00 -2.70 -16.26
CA GLU A 100 -3.43 -2.40 -17.64
C GLU A 100 -3.86 -0.94 -17.81
N GLY A 101 -3.82 -0.13 -16.75
CA GLY A 101 -4.24 1.26 -16.77
C GLY A 101 -5.18 1.62 -15.62
N TYR A 102 -5.82 2.76 -15.77
CA TYR A 102 -6.84 3.29 -14.87
C TYR A 102 -8.15 3.53 -15.61
N PHE A 103 -9.23 3.62 -14.86
CA PHE A 103 -10.57 3.84 -15.38
C PHE A 103 -11.33 4.87 -14.54
N ASP A 104 -11.83 5.89 -15.21
CA ASP A 104 -12.72 6.89 -14.62
C ASP A 104 -14.17 6.51 -14.94
N LYS A 105 -14.90 6.08 -13.91
CA LYS A 105 -16.32 5.70 -14.02
C LYS A 105 -17.25 6.88 -14.31
N VAL A 106 -16.88 8.08 -13.88
CA VAL A 106 -17.71 9.28 -14.05
C VAL A 106 -17.68 9.73 -15.50
N HIS A 107 -16.50 9.70 -16.10
CA HIS A 107 -16.28 10.14 -17.48
C HIS A 107 -16.23 9.00 -18.50
N ASP A 108 -16.39 7.75 -18.05
CA ASP A 108 -16.41 6.53 -18.88
C ASP A 108 -15.20 6.40 -19.81
N HIS A 109 -13.99 6.64 -19.28
CA HIS A 109 -12.76 6.56 -20.06
C HIS A 109 -11.61 5.92 -19.31
N ALA A 110 -10.76 5.22 -20.07
CA ALA A 110 -9.50 4.67 -19.58
C ALA A 110 -8.35 5.67 -19.77
N PHE A 111 -7.41 5.67 -18.85
CA PHE A 111 -6.23 6.53 -18.86
C PHE A 111 -5.03 5.80 -18.25
N PHE A 112 -3.82 6.27 -18.52
CA PHE A 112 -2.58 5.63 -18.07
C PHE A 112 -1.75 6.50 -17.13
N GLU A 113 -1.86 7.81 -17.27
CA GLU A 113 -1.12 8.78 -16.46
C GLU A 113 -1.91 9.24 -15.24
N VAL A 114 -1.19 9.62 -14.19
CA VAL A 114 -1.81 10.20 -13.00
C VAL A 114 -2.58 11.47 -13.37
N PRO A 115 -3.83 11.65 -12.94
CA PRO A 115 -4.60 12.86 -13.22
C PRO A 115 -3.91 14.12 -12.68
N GLU A 116 -3.88 15.20 -13.47
CA GLU A 116 -3.16 16.44 -13.12
C GLU A 116 -3.56 17.02 -11.76
N HIS A 117 -4.84 16.92 -11.39
CA HIS A 117 -5.30 17.42 -10.09
C HIS A 117 -4.72 16.62 -8.91
N ARG A 118 -4.46 15.31 -9.07
CA ARG A 118 -3.81 14.46 -8.05
C ARG A 118 -2.34 14.78 -7.94
N VAL A 119 -1.68 15.04 -9.07
CA VAL A 119 -0.29 15.53 -9.08
C VAL A 119 -0.19 16.84 -8.30
N ALA A 120 -1.02 17.83 -8.65
CA ALA A 120 -1.03 19.12 -7.97
C ALA A 120 -1.36 19.00 -6.47
N GLU A 121 -2.30 18.14 -6.08
CA GLU A 121 -2.63 17.91 -4.67
C GLU A 121 -1.42 17.41 -3.87
N LEU A 122 -0.76 16.36 -4.36
CA LEU A 122 0.39 15.73 -3.68
C LEU A 122 1.62 16.64 -3.65
N GLU A 123 1.94 17.33 -4.75
CA GLU A 123 3.06 18.28 -4.83
C GLU A 123 2.86 19.47 -3.87
N ASN A 124 1.65 20.03 -3.81
CA ASN A 124 1.36 21.11 -2.87
C ASN A 124 1.38 20.60 -1.42
N ALA A 125 0.91 19.37 -1.17
CA ALA A 125 0.93 18.78 0.16
C ALA A 125 2.36 18.56 0.68
N VAL A 126 3.28 18.03 -0.13
CA VAL A 126 4.67 17.81 0.29
C VAL A 126 5.43 19.13 0.50
N ASN A 127 5.13 20.16 -0.31
CA ASN A 127 5.72 21.48 -0.14
C ASN A 127 5.30 22.16 1.18
N TYR A 128 4.08 21.90 1.64
CA TYR A 128 3.59 22.43 2.92
C TYR A 128 4.01 21.57 4.12
N TYR A 129 3.99 20.25 3.97
CA TYR A 129 4.38 19.27 4.98
C TYR A 129 5.65 18.54 4.53
N PRO A 130 6.85 19.11 4.77
CA PRO A 130 8.08 18.50 4.32
C PRO A 130 8.29 17.11 4.97
N PRO A 131 8.97 16.18 4.28
CA PRO A 131 9.30 14.86 4.82
C PRO A 131 10.02 14.98 6.15
N ILE A 132 9.70 14.07 7.07
CA ILE A 132 10.36 14.02 8.38
C ILE A 132 11.74 13.38 8.19
N GLU A 133 12.76 13.92 8.85
CA GLU A 133 14.12 13.37 8.83
C GLU A 133 14.12 11.93 9.37
N ASP A 134 15.07 11.14 8.87
CA ASP A 134 15.25 9.74 9.28
C ASP A 134 15.45 9.70 10.80
N THR A 135 14.52 9.04 11.49
CA THR A 135 14.57 8.78 12.93
C THR A 135 14.67 7.27 13.13
N ASP A 136 15.26 6.85 14.25
CA ASP A 136 15.45 5.43 14.56
C ASP A 136 14.11 4.67 14.71
N GLU A 137 13.03 5.38 15.03
CA GLU A 137 11.67 4.83 15.15
C GLU A 137 10.77 5.35 14.04
N ALA A 138 10.08 4.45 13.34
CA ALA A 138 9.11 4.83 12.33
C ALA A 138 7.89 5.50 12.99
N ILE A 139 7.63 6.76 12.64
CA ILE A 139 6.51 7.54 13.16
C ILE A 139 5.39 7.68 12.12
N ILE A 140 4.18 7.95 12.58
CA ILE A 140 3.01 8.13 11.72
C ILE A 140 3.08 9.51 11.06
N VAL A 141 3.12 9.55 9.73
CA VAL A 141 3.17 10.78 8.92
C VAL A 141 1.77 11.23 8.50
N GLN A 142 0.94 10.28 8.08
CA GLN A 142 -0.46 10.52 7.69
C GLN A 142 -1.34 9.35 8.09
N GLU A 143 -2.59 9.64 8.38
CA GLU A 143 -3.66 8.64 8.51
C GLU A 143 -4.85 9.07 7.65
N ILE A 144 -5.33 8.17 6.79
CA ILE A 144 -6.51 8.38 5.94
C ILE A 144 -7.57 7.32 6.27
N PRO A 145 -8.87 7.63 6.19
CA PRO A 145 -9.91 6.61 6.37
C PRO A 145 -9.88 5.59 5.22
N ASP A 146 -10.35 4.37 5.49
CA ASP A 146 -10.65 3.42 4.40
C ASP A 146 -11.92 3.87 3.67
N THR A 147 -11.81 4.08 2.35
CA THR A 147 -12.92 4.56 1.50
C THR A 147 -13.47 3.48 0.56
N ILE A 148 -12.84 2.30 0.54
CA ILE A 148 -13.11 1.24 -0.44
C ILE A 148 -13.74 -0.02 0.18
N GLY A 149 -13.92 -0.04 1.50
CA GLY A 149 -14.54 -1.12 2.26
C GLY A 149 -13.61 -2.33 2.42
N THR A 150 -12.34 -2.09 2.72
CA THR A 150 -11.33 -3.14 2.85
C THR A 150 -11.55 -3.98 4.10
N HIS A 151 -11.36 -5.29 3.97
CA HIS A 151 -11.34 -6.21 5.10
C HIS A 151 -9.99 -6.94 5.15
N ALA A 152 -9.44 -7.08 6.34
CA ALA A 152 -8.32 -7.96 6.62
C ALA A 152 -8.85 -9.35 7.02
N ILE A 153 -8.20 -10.41 6.52
CA ILE A 153 -8.43 -11.78 6.97
C ILE A 153 -7.41 -12.15 8.03
N LEU A 154 -7.93 -12.57 9.18
CA LEU A 154 -7.19 -13.21 10.25
C LEU A 154 -7.59 -14.69 10.35
N THR A 155 -6.60 -15.59 10.43
CA THR A 155 -6.84 -17.02 10.66
C THR A 155 -5.70 -17.65 11.48
N GLU A 156 -6.07 -18.31 12.57
CA GLU A 156 -5.14 -19.02 13.47
C GLU A 156 -4.88 -20.48 13.04
N ASP A 157 -5.69 -21.03 12.12
CA ASP A 157 -5.82 -22.47 11.90
C ASP A 157 -5.72 -22.90 10.43
N GLN A 158 -4.91 -22.18 9.66
CA GLN A 158 -4.70 -22.41 8.22
C GLN A 158 -6.03 -22.36 7.45
N PHE A 159 -6.79 -21.29 7.67
CA PHE A 159 -8.05 -20.98 6.99
C PHE A 159 -9.22 -21.94 7.27
N LYS A 160 -9.16 -22.77 8.33
CA LYS A 160 -10.35 -23.54 8.76
C LYS A 160 -11.38 -22.63 9.42
N THR A 161 -10.91 -21.59 10.10
CA THR A 161 -11.68 -20.51 10.70
C THR A 161 -11.15 -19.19 10.14
N ILE A 162 -12.05 -18.39 9.58
CA ILE A 162 -11.72 -17.11 8.95
C ILE A 162 -12.43 -16.01 9.73
N VAL A 163 -11.65 -15.04 10.20
CA VAL A 163 -12.17 -13.80 10.78
C VAL A 163 -11.93 -12.68 9.78
N LEU A 164 -13.02 -12.02 9.38
CA LEU A 164 -12.97 -10.84 8.52
C LEU A 164 -13.12 -9.59 9.38
N VAL A 165 -12.06 -8.78 9.45
CA VAL A 165 -12.02 -7.55 10.24
C VAL A 165 -12.01 -6.35 9.30
N HIS A 166 -12.89 -5.39 9.55
CA HIS A 166 -12.97 -4.16 8.76
C HIS A 166 -11.75 -3.28 9.01
N VAL A 167 -11.14 -2.77 7.94
CA VAL A 167 -10.06 -1.77 8.03
C VAL A 167 -10.67 -0.40 8.25
N THR A 168 -10.37 0.24 9.37
CA THR A 168 -10.88 1.58 9.73
C THR A 168 -10.13 2.69 8.99
N SER A 169 -8.81 2.57 8.90
CA SER A 169 -7.94 3.60 8.34
C SER A 169 -6.62 3.01 7.83
N TRP A 170 -5.83 3.84 7.17
CA TRP A 170 -4.51 3.51 6.64
C TRP A 170 -3.50 4.53 7.14
N ARG A 171 -2.41 4.04 7.74
CA ARG A 171 -1.32 4.87 8.26
C ARG A 171 -0.11 4.78 7.35
N LEU A 172 0.34 5.94 6.87
CA LEU A 172 1.66 6.10 6.28
C LEU A 172 2.68 6.36 7.39
N TYR A 173 3.70 5.52 7.47
CA TYR A 173 4.83 5.69 8.37
C TYR A 173 5.98 6.44 7.67
N SER A 174 6.88 7.02 8.46
CA SER A 174 8.02 7.78 7.98
C SER A 174 8.99 6.95 7.15
N ASP A 175 8.99 5.63 7.30
CA ASP A 175 9.76 4.67 6.48
C ASP A 175 9.06 4.28 5.16
N GLY A 176 7.93 4.91 4.85
CA GLY A 176 7.15 4.69 3.62
C GLY A 176 6.19 3.51 3.68
N ARG A 177 6.11 2.76 4.79
CA ARG A 177 5.11 1.69 4.92
C ARG A 177 3.70 2.27 5.05
N VAL A 178 2.75 1.66 4.34
CA VAL A 178 1.31 1.94 4.47
C VAL A 178 0.63 0.76 5.14
N MET A 179 0.16 0.96 6.37
CA MET A 179 -0.39 -0.11 7.21
C MET A 179 -1.90 0.04 7.39
N ALA A 180 -2.62 -1.08 7.37
CA ALA A 180 -4.07 -1.13 7.54
C ALA A 180 -4.39 -1.16 9.03
N MET A 181 -5.22 -0.24 9.49
CA MET A 181 -5.61 -0.14 10.89
C MET A 181 -6.93 -0.83 11.14
N VAL A 182 -6.93 -1.79 12.06
CA VAL A 182 -8.11 -2.55 12.48
C VAL A 182 -8.36 -2.35 13.98
N ALA A 183 -9.62 -2.43 14.40
CA ALA A 183 -9.99 -2.25 15.80
C ALA A 183 -9.74 -3.52 16.62
N ASP A 184 -9.12 -3.36 17.79
CA ASP A 184 -9.11 -4.38 18.84
C ASP A 184 -10.40 -4.23 19.65
N ASP A 185 -11.37 -5.13 19.41
CA ASP A 185 -12.69 -5.13 20.06
C ASP A 185 -12.60 -5.11 21.60
N LYS A 186 -11.51 -5.60 22.20
CA LYS A 186 -11.31 -5.58 23.66
C LYS A 186 -10.91 -4.21 24.19
N LYS A 187 -10.40 -3.32 23.33
CA LYS A 187 -9.96 -1.95 23.66
C LYS A 187 -10.93 -0.88 23.17
N VAL A 188 -12.02 -1.25 22.48
CA VAL A 188 -13.03 -0.30 22.03
C VAL A 188 -13.79 0.26 23.23
N GLU A 189 -13.59 1.53 23.52
CA GLU A 189 -14.36 2.24 24.56
C GLU A 189 -15.58 2.98 23.99
N ASN A 190 -15.48 3.49 22.76
CA ASN A 190 -16.49 4.33 22.11
C ASN A 190 -16.81 3.83 20.69
N THR A 191 -18.06 4.04 20.27
CA THR A 191 -18.51 3.72 18.91
C THR A 191 -19.21 4.93 18.28
N PRO A 192 -18.97 5.25 17.00
CA PRO A 192 -18.13 4.50 16.05
C PRO A 192 -16.64 4.66 16.34
N VAL A 193 -15.85 3.63 15.98
CA VAL A 193 -14.38 3.72 15.97
C VAL A 193 -13.95 4.58 14.80
N LEU A 194 -13.04 5.53 15.05
CA LEU A 194 -12.56 6.51 14.07
C LEU A 194 -11.05 6.40 13.85
N PRO A 195 -10.53 6.91 12.71
CA PRO A 195 -9.10 7.07 12.52
C PRO A 195 -8.46 7.83 13.70
N GLY A 196 -7.33 7.32 14.18
CA GLY A 196 -6.62 7.86 15.35
C GLY A 196 -7.02 7.29 16.71
N ASP A 197 -8.09 6.49 16.82
CA ASP A 197 -8.47 5.87 18.09
C ASP A 197 -7.39 4.90 18.62
N GLU A 198 -7.17 4.88 19.94
CA GLU A 198 -6.14 4.06 20.60
C GLU A 198 -6.38 2.54 20.48
N CYS A 199 -7.62 2.14 20.19
CA CYS A 199 -7.97 0.74 19.97
C CYS A 199 -7.46 0.20 18.62
N LEU A 200 -6.93 1.06 17.75
CA LEU A 200 -6.45 0.66 16.43
C LEU A 200 -5.03 0.08 16.48
N PHE A 201 -4.84 -1.05 15.81
CA PHE A 201 -3.54 -1.67 15.58
C PHE A 201 -3.37 -2.05 14.10
N ALA A 202 -2.12 -2.18 13.65
CA ALA A 202 -1.84 -2.54 12.27
C ALA A 202 -2.16 -4.02 12.03
N ALA A 203 -3.02 -4.31 11.07
CA ALA A 203 -3.41 -5.68 10.73
C ALA A 203 -2.19 -6.52 10.33
N GLN A 204 -1.26 -5.94 9.58
CA GLN A 204 -0.06 -6.65 9.11
C GLN A 204 0.92 -7.04 10.24
N ASP A 205 0.80 -6.45 11.43
CA ASP A 205 1.60 -6.83 12.60
C ASP A 205 0.96 -7.99 13.38
N HIS A 206 -0.26 -8.40 13.03
CA HIS A 206 -0.95 -9.53 13.64
C HIS A 206 -0.44 -10.86 13.08
N GLU A 207 -0.10 -11.82 13.95
CA GLU A 207 0.45 -13.11 13.53
C GLU A 207 -0.47 -13.90 12.60
N ASP A 208 -1.79 -13.77 12.81
CA ASP A 208 -2.81 -14.43 12.01
C ASP A 208 -3.19 -13.69 10.73
N PHE A 209 -2.59 -12.54 10.42
CA PHE A 209 -2.93 -11.80 9.20
C PHE A 209 -2.41 -12.49 7.94
N HIS A 210 -3.30 -12.61 6.95
CA HIS A 210 -2.97 -13.24 5.68
C HIS A 210 -3.24 -12.34 4.47
N TYR A 211 -4.46 -11.81 4.30
CA TYR A 211 -4.85 -11.13 3.06
C TYR A 211 -5.84 -9.98 3.29
N PHE A 212 -5.82 -9.03 2.37
CA PHE A 212 -6.85 -8.01 2.18
C PHE A 212 -7.88 -8.45 1.14
N PHE A 213 -9.15 -8.12 1.40
CA PHE A 213 -10.24 -8.31 0.47
C PHE A 213 -11.11 -7.06 0.39
N HIS A 214 -11.51 -6.71 -0.83
CA HIS A 214 -12.55 -5.70 -1.04
C HIS A 214 -13.91 -6.20 -0.56
N TYR A 215 -14.73 -5.27 -0.08
CA TYR A 215 -16.08 -5.48 0.45
C TYR A 215 -16.91 -6.52 -0.31
N VAL A 216 -16.91 -6.49 -1.64
CA VAL A 216 -17.73 -7.41 -2.45
C VAL A 216 -17.30 -8.86 -2.26
N ILE A 217 -15.98 -9.12 -2.30
CA ILE A 217 -15.44 -10.47 -2.16
C ILE A 217 -15.55 -10.92 -0.69
N ALA A 218 -15.24 -10.04 0.26
CA ALA A 218 -15.42 -10.28 1.68
C ALA A 218 -16.85 -10.72 2.02
N ASN A 219 -17.86 -10.06 1.46
CA ASN A 219 -19.25 -10.46 1.66
C ASN A 219 -19.58 -11.80 1.01
N LYS A 220 -19.10 -12.07 -0.20
CA LYS A 220 -19.32 -13.39 -0.83
C LYS A 220 -18.75 -14.52 0.01
N ILE A 221 -17.53 -14.37 0.53
CA ILE A 221 -16.89 -15.33 1.45
C ILE A 221 -17.74 -15.50 2.71
N LYS A 222 -18.16 -14.38 3.34
CA LYS A 222 -18.99 -14.40 4.55
C LYS A 222 -20.35 -15.10 4.36
N HIS A 223 -20.92 -15.03 3.16
CA HIS A 223 -22.19 -15.69 2.82
C HIS A 223 -22.02 -17.13 2.33
N GLY A 224 -20.79 -17.66 2.31
CA GLY A 224 -20.51 -19.03 1.88
C GLY A 224 -20.71 -19.25 0.38
N ASP A 225 -20.47 -18.21 -0.43
CA ASP A 225 -20.57 -18.31 -1.89
C ASP A 225 -19.57 -19.36 -2.42
N PRO A 226 -20.04 -20.41 -3.14
CA PRO A 226 -19.17 -21.51 -3.56
C PRO A 226 -18.04 -21.09 -4.50
N GLU A 227 -18.26 -20.09 -5.35
CA GLU A 227 -17.27 -19.60 -6.30
C GLU A 227 -16.19 -18.78 -5.60
N ALA A 228 -16.59 -17.89 -4.68
CA ALA A 228 -15.65 -17.14 -3.85
C ALA A 228 -14.83 -18.04 -2.93
N LEU A 229 -15.45 -19.06 -2.33
CA LEU A 229 -14.75 -20.05 -1.50
C LEU A 229 -13.77 -20.89 -2.34
N ALA A 230 -14.15 -21.31 -3.55
CA ALA A 230 -13.24 -22.06 -4.42
C ALA A 230 -12.03 -21.21 -4.87
N ALA A 231 -12.26 -19.96 -5.27
CA ALA A 231 -11.18 -19.03 -5.60
C ALA A 231 -10.27 -18.74 -4.39
N PHE A 232 -10.87 -18.63 -3.20
CA PHE A 232 -10.14 -18.48 -1.95
C PHE A 232 -9.27 -19.71 -1.64
N THR A 233 -9.80 -20.92 -1.77
CA THR A 233 -9.01 -22.15 -1.58
C THR A 233 -7.82 -22.21 -2.53
N HIS A 234 -7.99 -21.84 -3.80
CA HIS A 234 -6.87 -21.76 -4.75
C HIS A 234 -5.79 -20.74 -4.34
N LEU A 235 -6.19 -19.63 -3.71
CA LEU A 235 -5.29 -18.59 -3.23
C LEU A 235 -4.57 -18.98 -1.92
N VAL A 236 -5.11 -19.96 -1.18
CA VAL A 236 -4.52 -20.50 0.05
C VAL A 236 -3.59 -21.69 -0.23
N GLU A 237 -3.87 -22.48 -1.27
CA GLU A 237 -3.09 -23.67 -1.64
C GLU A 237 -1.90 -23.38 -2.58
N GLY A 238 -1.82 -22.16 -3.16
CA GLY A 238 -0.73 -21.71 -4.04
C GLY A 238 0.41 -21.06 -3.27
#